data_AF-Q08572-F1
#
_entry.id   AF-Q08572-F1
#
_cell.length_a   1.000
_cell.length_b   1.000
_cell.length_c   1.000
_cell.angle_alpha   90.00
_cell.angle_beta   90.00
_cell.angle_gamma   90.00
#
_symmetry.space_group_name_H-M   'P 1'
#
loop_
_entity.id
_entity.type
_entity.pdbx_description
1 polymer ?
#
loop_
_entity_poly.entity_id
_entity_poly.type
_entity_poly.pdbx_seq_one_letter_code
_entity_poly.pdbx_strand_id
1 'polypeptide(L)' 'ICPGLPMAARVVPLVIASFLHFFSWSFPNGKDAQQLDMNEKLDAALVKEQPLFVIPQPRTTT' A
#
# COMPACT_ATOMS: atom_id res chain seq x y z
N ILE A 1 1.12 14.36 22.18
CA ILE A 1 2.06 14.27 21.04
C ILE A 1 2.49 12.82 20.88
N CYS A 2 2.51 12.27 19.66
CA CYS A 2 2.89 10.87 19.45
C CYS A 2 4.42 10.72 19.48
N PRO A 3 5.00 9.94 20.41
CA PRO A 3 6.46 9.76 20.49
C PRO A 3 7.03 9.05 19.26
N GLY A 4 6.22 8.28 18.55
CA GLY A 4 6.61 7.57 17.32
C GLY A 4 6.60 8.43 16.06
N LEU A 5 6.11 9.68 16.10
CA LEU A 5 5.99 10.55 14.93
C LEU A 5 7.29 10.73 14.12
N PRO A 6 8.46 11.06 14.72
CA PRO A 6 9.69 11.21 13.96
C PRO A 6 10.15 9.92 13.28
N MET A 7 9.89 8.76 13.88
CA MET A 7 10.18 7.46 13.27
C MET A 7 9.23 7.18 12.10
N ALA A 8 7.92 7.36 12.29
CA ALA A 8 6.91 7.12 11.26
C ALA A 8 7.16 7.98 10.00
N ALA A 9 7.56 9.25 10.20
CA ALA A 9 7.91 10.16 9.10
C ALA A 9 9.10 9.69 8.24
N ARG A 10 9.94 8.77 8.74
CA ARG A 10 11.05 8.17 7.99
C ARG A 10 10.71 6.79 7.45
N VAL A 11 10.11 5.93 8.27
CA VAL A 11 9.87 4.52 7.94
C VAL A 11 8.77 4.39 6.89
N VAL A 12 7.65 5.10 7.02
CA VAL A 12 6.51 4.95 6.10
C VAL A 12 6.91 5.31 4.66
N PRO A 13 7.55 6.46 4.37
CA PRO A 13 8.00 6.77 3.02
C PRO A 13 9.06 5.80 2.50
N LEU A 14 9.99 5.34 3.35
CA LEU A 14 11.04 4.41 2.94
C LEU A 14 10.48 3.05 2.52
N VAL A 15 9.52 2.50 3.27
CA VAL A 15 8.88 1.23 2.94
C VAL A 15 8.10 1.36 1.62
N ILE A 16 7.30 2.42 1.47
CA ILE A 16 6.55 2.68 0.24
C ILE A 16 7.49 2.88 -0.95
N ALA A 17 8.54 3.69 -0.80
CA ALA A 17 9.53 3.92 -1.85
C ALA A 17 10.24 2.62 -2.25
N SER A 18 10.57 1.76 -1.29
CA SER A 18 11.19 0.46 -1.58
C SER A 18 10.26 -0.42 -2.42
N PHE A 19 8.98 -0.51 -2.06
CA PHE A 19 7.98 -1.23 -2.85
C PHE A 19 7.79 -0.65 -4.26
N LEU A 20 7.73 0.68 -4.36
CA LEU A 20 7.60 1.41 -5.62
C LEU A 20 8.89 1.50 -6.44
N HIS A 21 10.03 1.08 -5.89
CA HIS A 21 11.30 0.96 -6.61
C HIS A 21 11.52 -0.45 -7.13
N PHE A 22 11.27 -1.48 -6.32
CA PHE A 22 11.57 -2.88 -6.68
C PHE A 22 10.44 -3.63 -7.40
N PHE A 23 9.16 -3.25 -7.22
CA PHE A 23 8.03 -3.99 -7.79
C PHE A 23 7.07 -3.17 -8.65
N SER A 24 6.74 -3.67 -9.84
CA SER A 24 5.48 -3.33 -10.51
C SER A 24 4.34 -4.12 -9.85
N TRP A 25 3.10 -3.63 -9.98
CA TRP A 25 1.95 -4.20 -9.29
C TRP A 25 0.84 -4.45 -10.29
N SER A 26 0.18 -5.60 -10.14
CA SER A 26 -1.02 -5.97 -10.90
C SER A 26 -2.12 -6.44 -9.95
N PHE A 27 -3.37 -6.32 -10.36
CA PHE A 27 -4.48 -6.85 -9.58
C PHE A 27 -4.71 -8.32 -9.86
N PRO A 28 -5.11 -9.11 -8.85
CA PRO A 28 -5.53 -10.48 -9.08
C PRO A 28 -6.74 -10.49 -10.04
N ASN A 29 -6.74 -11.46 -10.96
CA ASN A 29 -7.83 -11.70 -11.90
C ASN A 29 -8.14 -10.52 -12.86
N GLY A 30 -7.16 -9.65 -13.13
CA GLY A 30 -7.31 -8.57 -14.11
C GLY A 30 -8.29 -7.48 -13.70
N LYS A 31 -8.57 -7.32 -12.40
CA LYS A 31 -9.41 -6.23 -11.90
C LYS A 31 -8.79 -4.87 -12.20
N ASP A 32 -9.64 -3.89 -12.48
CA ASP A 32 -9.22 -2.50 -12.67
C ASP A 32 -9.22 -1.71 -11.36
N ALA A 33 -8.39 -0.67 -11.28
CA ALA A 33 -8.33 0.23 -10.12
C ALA A 33 -9.68 0.90 -9.81
N GLN A 34 -10.54 1.08 -10.82
CA GLN A 34 -11.88 1.65 -10.67
C GLN A 34 -12.85 0.76 -9.89
N GLN A 35 -12.54 -0.53 -9.76
CA GLN A 35 -13.35 -1.50 -9.03
C GLN A 35 -12.93 -1.64 -7.56
N LEU A 36 -11.96 -0.84 -7.11
CA LEU A 36 -11.50 -0.84 -5.72
C LEU A 36 -12.52 -0.16 -4.81
N ASP A 37 -12.99 -0.88 -3.80
CA ASP A 37 -13.82 -0.32 -2.73
C ASP A 37 -13.00 0.64 -1.86
N MET A 38 -13.30 1.94 -1.93
CA MET A 38 -12.62 2.97 -1.12
C MET A 38 -13.35 3.28 0.18
N ASN A 39 -14.37 2.50 0.56
CA ASN A 39 -15.02 2.68 1.84
C ASN A 39 -14.08 2.31 3.00
N GLU A 40 -14.32 2.90 4.17
CA GLU A 40 -13.48 2.75 5.35
C GLU A 40 -14.32 2.28 6.55
N LYS A 41 -13.72 1.45 7.39
CA LYS A 41 -14.25 1.12 8.73
C LYS A 41 -13.33 1.63 9.82
N LEU A 42 -13.96 1.91 10.95
CA LEU A 42 -13.25 2.17 12.19
C LEU A 42 -13.00 0.85 12.93
N ASP A 43 -11.73 0.54 13.13
CA ASP A 43 -11.25 -0.52 14.03
C ASP A 43 -10.28 0.12 15.04
N ALA A 44 -9.13 -0.49 15.33
CA ALA A 44 -8.04 0.15 16.08
C ALA A 44 -7.48 1.41 15.37
N ALA A 45 -7.64 1.49 14.06
CA ALA A 45 -7.36 2.65 13.22
C ALA A 45 -8.41 2.72 12.10
N LEU A 46 -8.44 3.83 11.36
CA LEU A 46 -9.22 3.92 10.12
C LEU A 46 -8.56 3.01 9.08
N VAL A 47 -9.28 2.01 8.62
CA VAL A 47 -8.78 1.01 7.65
C VAL A 47 -9.78 0.84 6.51
N LYS A 48 -9.29 0.42 5.35
CA LYS A 48 -10.13 0.10 4.19
C LYS A 48 -11.10 -1.05 4.56
N GLU A 49 -12.37 -0.92 4.19
CA GLU A 49 -13.39 -1.95 4.44
C GLU A 49 -12.98 -3.30 3.85
N GLN A 50 -12.60 -3.27 2.58
CA GLN A 50 -12.02 -4.39 1.87
C GLN A 50 -10.50 -4.22 1.73
N PRO A 51 -9.68 -5.16 2.24
CA PRO A 51 -8.22 -5.09 2.09
C PRO A 51 -7.78 -4.99 0.62
N LEU A 52 -6.72 -4.23 0.38
CA LEU A 52 -6.11 -4.14 -0.95
C LEU A 52 -5.32 -5.41 -1.25
N PHE A 53 -5.72 -6.15 -2.29
CA PHE A 53 -4.99 -7.31 -2.79
C PHE A 53 -4.35 -6.99 -4.14
N VAL A 54 -3.04 -7.16 -4.21
CA VAL A 54 -2.21 -6.86 -5.38
C VAL A 54 -1.05 -7.86 -5.45
N ILE A 55 -0.58 -8.14 -6.66
CA ILE A 55 0.52 -9.08 -6.93
C ILE A 55 1.77 -8.28 -7.27
N PRO A 56 2.86 -8.38 -6.48
CA PRO A 56 4.12 -7.73 -6.80
C PRO A 56 4.87 -8.51 -7.89
N GLN A 57 5.36 -7.79 -8.89
CA GLN A 57 6.19 -8.32 -9.97
C GLN A 57 7.54 -7.58 -9.92
N PRO A 58 8.68 -8.29 -9.84
CA PRO A 58 10.00 -7.64 -9.82
C PRO A 58 10.17 -6.73 -11.04
N ARG A 59 10.57 -5.48 -10.82
CA ARG A 59 11.02 -4.61 -11.91
C ARG A 59 12.42 -5.05 -12.31
N THR A 60 12.55 -5.62 -13.50
CA THR A 60 13.85 -5.81 -14.17
C THR A 60 14.27 -4.46 -14.74
N THR A 61 15.21 -3.80 -14.07
CA THR A 61 15.88 -2.62 -14.61
C THR A 61 16.83 -3.11 -15.71
N THR A 62 16.38 -3.07 -16.97
CA THR A 62 17.27 -3.20 -18.15
C THR A 62 17.99 -1.88 -18.37
#